data_AF-A0AAX2INC5-F1
#
_entry.id   AF-A0AAX2INC5-F1
#
_cell.length_a   1.000
_cell.length_b   1.000
_cell.length_c   1.000
_cell.angle_alpha   90.00
_cell.angle_beta   90.00
_cell.angle_gamma   90.00
#
_symmetry.space_group_name_H-M   'P 1'
#
loop_
_entity.id
_entity.type
_entity.pdbx_description
1 polymer ?
#
loop_
_entity_poly.entity_id
_entity_poly.type
_entity_poly.pdbx_seq_one_letter_code
_entity_poly.pdbx_strand_id
1 'polypeptide(L)'
;MKILKLAKGIFLISTILMISSCALKSIPSDYNTVKLDAVNTENLGYGKVLIYNGAGIMHSADNTARLNIWVDGKSLGQIKSREYLIIDLNNGNHEFKILHIDMVNMRSTHQINVNENTKVVRVEPTITSNKATVTNALPENFEKYRYRIEHNK
;
A
#
# COMPACT_ATOMS: atom_id res chain seq x y z
N MET A 1 0.25 -13.62 52.04
CA MET A 1 1.42 -13.87 51.13
C MET A 1 1.05 -14.47 49.77
N LYS A 2 0.02 -15.33 49.63
CA LYS A 2 -0.39 -15.93 48.34
C LYS A 2 -0.98 -14.92 47.33
N ILE A 3 -1.80 -13.97 47.80
CA ILE A 3 -2.43 -12.93 46.98
C ILE A 3 -1.40 -11.96 46.35
N LEU A 4 -0.34 -11.61 47.10
CA LEU A 4 0.74 -10.76 46.63
C LEU A 4 1.60 -11.44 45.53
N LYS A 5 1.76 -12.78 45.61
CA LYS A 5 2.43 -13.58 44.57
C LYS A 5 1.57 -13.70 43.30
N LEU A 6 0.25 -13.83 43.46
CA LEU A 6 -0.71 -13.84 42.34
C LEU A 6 -0.76 -12.49 41.61
N ALA A 7 -0.82 -11.38 42.36
CA ALA A 7 -0.82 -10.04 41.79
C ALA A 7 0.49 -9.73 41.02
N LYS A 8 1.64 -10.15 41.55
CA LYS A 8 2.93 -10.07 40.83
C LYS A 8 2.96 -10.90 39.56
N GLY A 9 2.37 -12.10 39.58
CA GLY A 9 2.25 -12.97 38.40
C GLY A 9 1.38 -12.37 37.29
N ILE A 10 0.22 -11.80 37.64
CA ILE A 10 -0.68 -11.14 36.68
C ILE A 10 -0.02 -9.90 36.06
N PHE A 11 0.68 -9.10 36.86
CA PHE A 11 1.40 -7.92 36.37
C PHE A 11 2.52 -8.31 35.37
N LEU A 12 3.21 -9.42 35.64
CA LEU A 12 4.24 -9.95 34.74
C LEU A 12 3.64 -10.45 33.42
N ILE A 13 2.51 -11.15 33.46
CA ILE A 13 1.82 -11.66 32.25
C ILE A 13 1.28 -10.52 31.39
N SER A 14 0.68 -9.50 32.00
CA SER A 14 0.22 -8.29 31.30
C SER A 14 1.36 -7.57 30.59
N THR A 15 2.53 -7.48 31.24
CA THR A 15 3.73 -6.87 30.66
C THR A 15 4.24 -7.65 29.45
N ILE A 16 4.23 -8.99 29.50
CA ILE A 16 4.65 -9.87 28.39
C ILE A 16 3.70 -9.78 27.19
N LEU A 17 2.39 -9.62 27.42
CA LEU A 17 1.40 -9.50 26.34
C LEU A 17 1.54 -8.19 25.56
N MET A 18 1.89 -7.08 26.22
CA MET A 18 2.05 -5.76 25.57
C MET A 18 3.25 -5.70 24.62
N ILE A 19 4.29 -6.51 24.84
CA ILE A 19 5.51 -6.53 23.98
C ILE A 19 5.30 -7.33 22.68
N SER A 20 4.19 -8.05 22.55
CA SER A 20 3.88 -8.88 21.38
C SER A 20 3.10 -8.18 20.27
N SER A 21 2.86 -6.86 20.41
CA SER A 21 2.26 -6.06 19.34
C SER A 21 3.27 -5.86 18.19
N CYS A 22 3.39 -6.87 17.32
CA CYS A 22 4.03 -6.73 16.02
C CYS A 22 3.17 -5.81 15.14
N ALA A 23 3.39 -4.50 15.23
CA ALA A 23 2.87 -3.55 14.25
C ALA A 23 3.46 -3.92 12.87
N LEU A 24 2.59 -4.13 11.88
CA LEU A 24 3.01 -4.38 10.51
C LEU A 24 3.85 -3.18 10.02
N LYS A 25 5.08 -3.45 9.60
CA LYS A 25 6.05 -2.40 9.24
C LYS A 25 5.88 -1.97 7.79
N SER A 26 6.22 -0.70 7.53
CA SER A 26 6.50 -0.24 6.17
C SER A 26 7.64 -1.04 5.55
N ILE A 27 7.59 -1.18 4.23
CA ILE A 27 8.63 -1.86 3.44
C ILE A 27 9.28 -0.87 2.47
N PRO A 28 10.60 -0.96 2.24
CA PRO A 28 11.29 -0.14 1.25
C PRO A 28 10.90 -0.57 -0.17
N SER A 29 11.10 0.32 -1.15
CA SER A 29 10.91 0.01 -2.58
C SER A 29 12.17 -0.65 -3.16
N ASP A 30 11.98 -1.68 -3.98
CA ASP A 30 12.99 -2.27 -4.86
C ASP A 30 12.89 -1.69 -6.30
N TYR A 31 11.89 -0.83 -6.55
CA TYR A 31 11.66 -0.16 -7.83
C TYR A 31 12.23 1.25 -7.82
N ASN A 32 12.83 1.64 -8.95
CA ASN A 32 13.08 3.04 -9.27
C ASN A 32 11.75 3.70 -9.64
N THR A 33 11.45 4.83 -9.01
CA THR A 33 10.25 5.60 -9.32
C THR A 33 10.53 6.68 -10.37
N VAL A 34 9.57 6.89 -11.28
CA VAL A 34 9.64 7.92 -12.31
C VAL A 34 8.94 9.18 -11.80
N LYS A 35 9.69 10.28 -11.69
CA LYS A 35 9.11 11.58 -11.35
C LYS A 35 8.82 12.34 -12.64
N LEU A 36 7.58 12.77 -12.79
CA LEU A 36 7.14 13.64 -13.89
C LEU A 36 6.83 15.03 -13.31
N ASP A 37 7.17 16.08 -14.07
CA ASP A 37 6.87 17.47 -13.67
C ASP A 37 5.37 17.74 -13.67
N ALA A 38 4.66 17.20 -14.65
CA ALA A 38 3.21 17.20 -14.73
C ALA A 38 2.71 15.79 -15.09
N VAL A 39 1.79 15.28 -14.28
CA VAL A 39 1.18 13.96 -14.50
C VAL A 39 -0.14 14.16 -15.23
N ASN A 40 -0.20 13.63 -16.45
CA ASN A 40 -1.42 13.49 -17.24
C ASN A 40 -1.44 12.07 -17.85
N THR A 41 -2.57 11.66 -18.43
CA THR A 41 -2.71 10.32 -19.02
C THR A 41 -2.00 10.17 -20.37
N GLU A 42 -1.53 11.25 -20.98
CA GLU A 42 -0.76 11.22 -22.24
C GLU A 42 0.70 10.83 -21.98
N ASN A 43 1.22 11.19 -20.81
CA ASN A 43 2.57 10.86 -20.35
C ASN A 43 2.66 9.44 -19.72
N LEU A 44 1.59 8.65 -19.76
CA LEU A 44 1.50 7.30 -19.19
C LEU A 44 1.16 6.27 -20.29
N GLY A 45 1.41 4.99 -20.00
CA GLY A 45 1.29 3.90 -20.97
C GLY A 45 2.66 3.40 -21.43
N TYR A 46 2.68 2.43 -22.34
CA TYR A 46 3.92 1.78 -22.81
C TYR A 46 4.83 1.32 -21.66
N GLY A 47 4.21 0.73 -20.64
CA GLY A 47 4.91 0.26 -19.44
C GLY A 47 5.10 1.32 -18.34
N LYS A 48 4.91 2.61 -18.63
CA LYS A 48 4.92 3.65 -17.59
C LYS A 48 3.56 3.70 -16.89
N VAL A 49 3.47 3.11 -15.71
CA VAL A 49 2.22 2.89 -14.98
C VAL A 49 2.19 3.72 -13.70
N LEU A 50 1.15 4.51 -13.53
CA LEU A 50 0.82 5.19 -12.28
C LEU A 50 0.06 4.24 -11.37
N ILE A 51 0.53 4.08 -10.14
CA ILE A 51 -0.12 3.27 -9.10
C ILE A 51 -0.49 4.20 -7.95
N TYR A 52 -1.77 4.21 -7.57
CA TYR A 52 -2.25 5.07 -6.48
C TYR A 52 -3.14 4.34 -5.50
N ASN A 53 -3.14 4.81 -4.26
CA ASN A 53 -4.04 4.33 -3.23
C ASN A 53 -5.39 5.04 -3.30
N GLY A 54 -6.41 4.31 -3.75
CA GLY A 54 -7.79 4.76 -3.93
C GLY A 54 -8.66 4.68 -2.68
N ALA A 55 -8.08 4.48 -1.49
CA ALA A 55 -8.81 4.53 -0.24
C ALA A 55 -9.56 5.86 -0.09
N GLY A 56 -10.88 5.77 0.12
CA GLY A 56 -11.77 6.93 0.17
C GLY A 56 -11.51 7.87 1.36
N ILE A 57 -12.21 9.01 1.35
CA ILE A 57 -12.06 10.09 2.34
C ILE A 57 -12.18 9.59 3.79
N MET A 58 -13.02 8.58 4.03
CA MET A 58 -13.23 7.99 5.35
C MET A 58 -11.93 7.43 5.95
N HIS A 59 -11.09 6.78 5.12
CA HIS A 59 -9.79 6.24 5.54
C HIS A 59 -8.66 7.29 5.51
N SER A 60 -8.84 8.38 4.78
CA SER A 60 -7.88 9.50 4.80
C SER A 60 -7.91 10.27 6.12
N ALA A 61 -9.04 10.28 6.83
CA ALA A 61 -9.25 11.10 8.03
C ALA A 61 -8.56 10.54 9.28
N ASP A 62 -8.44 9.23 9.40
CA ASP A 62 -7.78 8.53 10.51
C ASP A 62 -6.39 8.00 10.16
N ASN A 63 -5.89 8.31 8.95
CA ASN A 63 -4.60 7.84 8.40
C ASN A 63 -4.50 6.30 8.37
N THR A 64 -5.64 5.62 8.26
CA THR A 64 -5.72 4.19 7.99
C THR A 64 -5.63 3.94 6.48
N ALA A 65 -5.73 2.68 6.03
CA ALA A 65 -5.59 2.28 4.62
C ALA A 65 -4.18 2.38 4.04
N ARG A 66 -3.14 2.26 4.86
CA ARG A 66 -1.76 2.14 4.35
C ARG A 66 -1.57 0.75 3.72
N LEU A 67 -1.11 0.72 2.47
CA LEU A 67 -0.93 -0.50 1.69
C LEU A 67 0.55 -0.77 1.45
N ASN A 68 1.02 -1.95 1.83
CA ASN A 68 2.29 -2.50 1.34
C ASN A 68 2.02 -3.30 0.06
N ILE A 69 2.80 -3.07 -0.98
CA ILE A 69 2.57 -3.65 -2.30
C ILE A 69 3.83 -4.35 -2.78
N TRP A 70 3.66 -5.52 -3.39
CA TRP A 70 4.69 -6.21 -4.15
C TRP A 70 4.18 -6.44 -5.57
N VAL A 71 5.07 -6.29 -6.54
CA VAL A 71 4.83 -6.60 -7.94
C VAL A 71 5.87 -7.65 -8.36
N ASP A 72 5.41 -8.81 -8.83
CA ASP A 72 6.26 -9.97 -9.20
C ASP A 72 7.28 -10.36 -8.12
N GLY A 73 6.84 -10.31 -6.86
CA GLY A 73 7.67 -10.63 -5.71
C GLY A 73 8.66 -9.53 -5.27
N LYS A 74 8.81 -8.46 -6.04
CA LYS A 74 9.61 -7.28 -5.67
C LYS A 74 8.77 -6.28 -4.90
N SER A 75 9.34 -5.66 -3.87
CA SER A 75 8.64 -4.68 -3.06
C SER A 75 8.46 -3.38 -3.84
N LEU A 76 7.22 -2.93 -4.04
CA LEU A 76 6.95 -1.58 -4.52
C LEU A 76 7.05 -0.55 -3.39
N GLY A 77 7.03 -1.01 -2.14
CA GLY A 77 7.01 -0.17 -0.96
C GLY A 77 5.60 -0.01 -0.36
N GLN A 78 5.49 0.92 0.58
CA GLN A 78 4.20 1.37 1.12
C GLN A 78 3.61 2.50 0.29
N ILE A 79 2.27 2.56 0.17
CA ILE A 79 1.51 3.68 -0.38
C ILE A 79 0.39 4.03 0.60
N LYS A 80 0.40 5.25 1.14
CA LYS A 80 -0.64 5.75 2.06
C LYS A 80 -1.85 6.27 1.29
N SER A 81 -2.94 6.55 1.98
CA SER A 81 -4.12 7.18 1.37
C SER A 81 -3.71 8.50 0.68
N ARG A 82 -4.24 8.71 -0.54
CA ARG A 82 -3.91 9.85 -1.42
C ARG A 82 -2.43 9.95 -1.83
N GLU A 83 -1.68 8.86 -1.78
CA GLU A 83 -0.36 8.79 -2.40
C GLU A 83 -0.42 8.06 -3.74
N TYR A 84 0.48 8.45 -4.63
CA TYR A 84 0.75 7.77 -5.89
C TYR A 84 2.24 7.70 -6.16
N LEU A 85 2.62 6.79 -7.06
CA LEU A 85 3.94 6.69 -7.63
C LEU A 85 3.82 6.22 -9.07
N ILE A 86 4.89 6.39 -9.85
CA ILE A 86 4.96 5.91 -11.22
C ILE A 86 6.18 4.99 -11.32
N ILE A 87 5.99 3.84 -11.95
CA ILE A 87 7.07 2.87 -12.24
C ILE A 87 7.00 2.45 -13.70
N ASP A 88 8.12 1.94 -14.20
CA ASP A 88 8.16 1.24 -15.47
C ASP A 88 7.97 -0.27 -15.22
N LEU A 89 6.97 -0.85 -15.88
CA LEU A 89 6.67 -2.27 -15.93
C LEU A 89 6.74 -2.73 -17.38
N ASN A 90 7.24 -3.95 -17.60
CA ASN A 90 7.22 -4.53 -18.93
C ASN A 90 5.77 -4.84 -19.36
N ASN A 91 5.53 -5.06 -20.65
CA ASN A 91 4.25 -5.61 -21.09
C ASN A 91 4.15 -7.07 -20.65
N GLY A 92 2.97 -7.48 -20.14
CA GLY A 92 2.73 -8.84 -19.68
C GLY A 92 1.80 -8.92 -18.47
N ASN A 93 1.64 -10.13 -17.94
CA ASN A 93 0.91 -10.34 -16.70
C ASN A 93 1.83 -10.13 -15.51
N HIS A 94 1.39 -9.31 -14.57
CA HIS A 94 2.11 -8.99 -13.35
C HIS A 94 1.28 -9.39 -12.13
N GLU A 95 1.92 -10.01 -11.15
CA GLU A 95 1.30 -10.35 -9.88
C GLU A 95 1.42 -9.18 -8.90
N PHE A 96 0.28 -8.60 -8.53
CA PHE A 96 0.18 -7.56 -7.50
C PHE A 96 -0.26 -8.19 -6.18
N LYS A 97 0.64 -8.27 -5.22
CA LYS A 97 0.33 -8.67 -3.84
C LYS A 97 0.16 -7.42 -2.99
N ILE A 98 -0.96 -7.33 -2.28
CA ILE A 98 -1.33 -6.15 -1.48
C ILE A 98 -1.58 -6.59 -0.04
N LEU A 99 -1.03 -5.84 0.90
CA LEU A 99 -1.27 -5.98 2.33
C LEU A 99 -1.75 -4.65 2.91
N HIS A 100 -2.93 -4.64 3.50
CA HIS A 100 -3.39 -3.54 4.34
C HIS A 100 -2.80 -3.70 5.73
N ILE A 101 -1.99 -2.72 6.17
CA ILE A 101 -1.19 -2.85 7.41
C ILE A 101 -1.92 -2.40 8.68
N ASP A 102 -2.99 -1.62 8.53
CA ASP A 102 -3.74 -1.04 9.67
C ASP A 102 -4.81 -2.00 10.23
N MET A 103 -5.09 -3.09 9.52
CA MET A 103 -5.99 -4.16 9.95
C MET A 103 -5.25 -5.49 10.05
N VAL A 104 -5.79 -6.42 10.85
CA VAL A 104 -5.18 -7.74 11.02
C VAL A 104 -5.22 -8.51 9.70
N ASN A 105 -4.05 -8.59 9.04
CA ASN A 105 -3.69 -9.50 7.94
C ASN A 105 -4.65 -9.60 6.74
N MET A 106 -5.10 -8.47 6.19
CA MET A 106 -5.80 -8.46 4.90
C MET A 106 -4.80 -8.49 3.74
N ARG A 107 -4.53 -9.69 3.23
CA ARG A 107 -3.66 -9.94 2.09
C ARG A 107 -4.48 -10.42 0.89
N SER A 108 -4.14 -9.91 -0.28
CA SER A 108 -4.78 -10.35 -1.53
C SER A 108 -3.78 -10.27 -2.68
N THR A 109 -3.94 -11.16 -3.65
CA THR A 109 -3.16 -11.19 -4.88
C THR A 109 -4.05 -10.90 -6.07
N HIS A 110 -3.58 -10.08 -6.99
CA HIS A 110 -4.31 -9.66 -8.21
C HIS A 110 -3.39 -9.84 -9.42
N GLN A 111 -3.93 -10.33 -10.53
CA GLN A 111 -3.20 -10.41 -11.80
C GLN A 111 -3.58 -9.21 -12.67
N ILE A 112 -2.60 -8.43 -13.08
CA ILE A 112 -2.79 -7.26 -13.95
C ILE A 112 -2.02 -7.47 -15.24
N ASN A 113 -2.73 -7.41 -16.37
CA ASN A 113 -2.10 -7.36 -17.69
C ASN A 113 -1.69 -5.92 -18.00
N VAL A 114 -0.39 -5.66 -18.04
CA VAL A 114 0.19 -4.41 -18.50
C VAL A 114 0.41 -4.51 -20.01
N ASN A 115 -0.15 -3.55 -20.75
CA ASN A 115 0.11 -3.36 -22.16
C ASN A 115 0.33 -1.88 -22.45
N GLU A 116 0.49 -1.53 -23.72
CA GLU A 116 0.71 -0.15 -24.17
C GLU A 116 -0.35 0.85 -23.69
N ASN A 117 -1.58 0.39 -23.46
CA ASN A 117 -2.70 1.23 -23.01
C ASN A 117 -2.90 1.23 -21.49
N THR A 118 -2.15 0.42 -20.73
CA THR A 118 -2.24 0.37 -19.28
C THR A 118 -1.52 1.57 -18.68
N LYS A 119 -2.29 2.52 -18.15
CA LYS A 119 -1.78 3.82 -17.68
C LYS A 119 -1.85 3.98 -16.17
N VAL A 120 -2.99 3.59 -15.60
CA VAL A 120 -3.30 3.86 -14.19
C VAL A 120 -3.87 2.61 -13.53
N VAL A 121 -3.29 2.24 -12.39
CA VAL A 121 -3.76 1.17 -11.52
C VAL A 121 -4.19 1.76 -10.18
N ARG A 122 -5.46 1.59 -9.84
CA ARG A 122 -6.01 1.86 -8.52
C ARG A 122 -5.78 0.66 -7.62
N VAL A 123 -5.17 0.87 -6.46
CA VAL A 123 -5.16 -0.11 -5.37
C VAL A 123 -5.92 0.44 -4.18
N GLU A 124 -6.73 -0.37 -3.52
CA GLU A 124 -7.51 0.09 -2.36
C GLU A 124 -7.82 -1.05 -1.40
N PRO A 125 -7.88 -0.80 -0.09
CA PRO A 125 -8.53 -1.73 0.81
C PRO A 125 -10.04 -1.71 0.62
N THR A 126 -10.68 -2.82 0.96
CA THR A 126 -12.12 -3.00 1.06
C THR A 126 -12.46 -3.46 2.48
N ILE A 127 -13.73 -3.73 2.77
CA ILE A 127 -14.16 -4.16 4.12
C ILE A 127 -13.46 -5.46 4.56
N THR A 128 -13.19 -6.38 3.62
CA THR A 128 -12.67 -7.72 3.94
C THR A 128 -11.43 -8.15 3.14
N SER A 129 -10.98 -7.34 2.18
CA SER A 129 -9.85 -7.66 1.29
C SER A 129 -9.20 -6.39 0.73
N ASN A 130 -8.38 -6.52 -0.33
CA ASN A 130 -7.94 -5.39 -1.14
C ASN A 130 -8.36 -5.61 -2.61
N LYS A 131 -8.37 -4.53 -3.38
CA LYS A 131 -8.68 -4.53 -4.80
C LYS A 131 -7.55 -3.85 -5.57
N ALA A 132 -7.23 -4.38 -6.74
CA ALA A 132 -6.41 -3.74 -7.74
C ALA A 132 -7.20 -3.62 -9.04
N THR A 133 -7.22 -2.46 -9.69
CA THR A 133 -8.04 -2.23 -10.89
C THR A 133 -7.32 -1.29 -11.84
N VAL A 134 -7.23 -1.68 -13.11
CA VAL A 134 -6.76 -0.80 -14.19
C VAL A 134 -7.88 0.18 -14.51
N THR A 135 -7.64 1.48 -14.30
CA THR A 135 -8.64 2.53 -14.55
C THR A 135 -8.32 3.34 -15.81
N ASN A 136 -7.04 3.45 -16.16
CA ASN A 136 -6.51 4.29 -17.25
C ASN A 136 -6.87 5.80 -17.18
N ALA A 137 -7.64 6.21 -16.17
CA ALA A 137 -7.94 7.57 -15.81
C ALA A 137 -7.35 7.89 -14.43
N LEU A 138 -6.89 9.13 -14.27
CA LEU A 138 -6.46 9.66 -12.97
C LEU A 138 -7.64 9.69 -11.99
N PRO A 139 -7.40 9.55 -10.67
CA PRO A 139 -8.48 9.64 -9.70
C PRO A 139 -9.10 11.04 -9.69
N GLU A 140 -10.36 11.12 -9.27
CA GLU A 140 -11.02 12.40 -9.04
C GLU A 140 -10.25 13.23 -8.01
N ASN A 141 -10.20 14.55 -8.22
CA ASN A 141 -9.43 15.47 -7.38
C ASN A 141 -7.95 15.08 -7.29
N PHE A 142 -7.33 14.70 -8.42
CA PHE A 142 -5.93 14.26 -8.47
C PHE A 142 -4.95 15.28 -7.88
N GLU A 143 -5.28 16.57 -7.90
CA GLU A 143 -4.49 17.63 -7.25
C GLU A 143 -4.33 17.46 -5.72
N LYS A 144 -5.20 16.65 -5.08
CA LYS A 144 -5.10 16.30 -3.66
C LYS A 144 -4.19 15.09 -3.42
N TYR A 145 -3.78 14.40 -4.47
CA TYR A 145 -2.86 13.29 -4.38
C TYR A 145 -1.42 13.79 -4.33
N ARG A 146 -0.60 13.12 -3.53
CA ARG A 146 0.81 13.45 -3.37
C ARG A 146 1.68 12.36 -3.97
N TYR A 147 2.73 12.78 -4.67
CA TYR A 147 3.78 11.86 -5.06
C TYR A 147 4.42 11.25 -3.81
N ARG A 148 4.53 9.93 -3.78
CA ARG A 148 5.14 9.22 -2.66
C ARG A 148 6.64 9.51 -2.61
N ILE A 149 7.09 10.08 -1.51
CA ILE A 149 8.51 10.24 -1.22
C ILE A 149 9.06 8.92 -0.69
N GLU A 150 10.12 8.40 -1.31
CA GLU A 150 10.79 7.21 -0.81
C GLU A 150 11.42 7.50 0.56
N HIS A 151 11.11 6.65 1.53
CA HIS A 151 11.81 6.65 2.81
C HIS A 151 13.07 5.78 2.62
N ASN A 152 14.22 6.43 2.47
CA ASN A 152 15.51 5.76 2.39
C ASN A 152 15.72 4.85 3.63
N LYS A 153 16.35 3.70 3.40
CA LYS A 153 16.72 2.71 4.42
C LYS A 153 17.57 3.31 5.53
#